data_AF-A0AAD5QPB2-F1
#
_entry.id   AF-A0AAD5QPB2-F1
#
_cell.length_a   1.000
_cell.length_b   1.000
_cell.length_c   1.000
_cell.angle_alpha   90.00
_cell.angle_beta   90.00
_cell.angle_gamma   90.00
#
_symmetry.space_group_name_H-M   'P 1'
#
loop_
_entity.id
_entity.type
_entity.pdbx_description
1 polymer ?
#
loop_
_entity_poly.entity_id
_entity_poly.type
_entity_poly.pdbx_seq_one_letter_code
_entity_poly.pdbx_strand_id
1 'polypeptide(L)'
;MAPELLRDSAKDSSNPSKAGDIYSFAIISSEVITRKPPWNFQERQESLDELLYMIKRGGNTPIRPDLNTDGEINPALLHLTRDCWNERPGDRPTADTVCDLLEAANSEKKSNLMDHMFNMLEDYTNTLELDVEERTKELQTEKKKADILLRKCCQGGADLELNSNHKLFSCINA
;
A
#
# COMPACT_ATOMS: atom_id res chain seq x y z
N MET A 1 -11.61 -1.19 -6.24
CA MET A 1 -13.05 -1.41 -6.49
C MET A 1 -13.31 -1.39 -7.99
N ALA A 2 -14.21 -2.25 -8.49
CA ALA A 2 -14.46 -2.37 -9.92
C ALA A 2 -15.25 -1.16 -10.48
N PRO A 3 -15.04 -0.76 -11.75
CA PRO A 3 -15.65 0.44 -12.34
C PRO A 3 -17.18 0.45 -12.31
N GLU A 4 -17.81 -0.69 -12.51
CA GLU A 4 -19.27 -0.85 -12.48
C GLU A 4 -19.83 -0.56 -11.09
N LEU A 5 -19.18 -1.04 -10.03
CA LEU A 5 -19.58 -0.79 -8.64
C LEU A 5 -19.40 0.69 -8.25
N LEU A 6 -18.48 1.39 -8.92
CA LEU A 6 -18.26 2.82 -8.73
C LEU A 6 -19.30 3.69 -9.45
N ARG A 7 -19.89 3.20 -10.54
CA ARG A 7 -20.94 3.90 -11.32
C ARG A 7 -22.30 3.78 -10.66
N ASP A 8 -22.60 2.61 -10.13
CA ASP A 8 -23.94 2.23 -9.76
C ASP A 8 -24.30 2.68 -8.34
N SER A 9 -23.82 3.83 -7.85
CA SER A 9 -23.98 4.26 -6.45
C SER A 9 -25.42 4.56 -5.97
N ALA A 10 -26.44 4.23 -6.78
CA ALA A 10 -27.85 4.47 -6.48
C ALA A 10 -28.59 3.15 -6.14
N LYS A 11 -28.63 2.84 -4.83
CA LYS A 11 -29.52 1.87 -4.13
C LYS A 11 -29.39 0.40 -4.58
N ASP A 12 -28.84 -0.43 -3.66
CA ASP A 12 -28.76 -1.92 -3.69
C ASP A 12 -27.60 -2.58 -4.47
N SER A 13 -26.68 -1.78 -4.98
CA SER A 13 -25.64 -2.14 -5.96
C SER A 13 -24.20 -2.18 -5.40
N SER A 14 -24.02 -2.04 -4.07
CA SER A 14 -22.76 -2.42 -3.40
C SER A 14 -22.69 -3.93 -3.13
N ASN A 15 -23.44 -4.74 -3.88
CA ASN A 15 -23.41 -6.17 -3.68
C ASN A 15 -22.11 -6.74 -4.24
N PRO A 16 -21.35 -7.50 -3.44
CA PRO A 16 -20.16 -8.18 -3.92
C PRO A 16 -20.55 -9.05 -5.12
N SER A 17 -19.82 -8.89 -6.22
CA SER A 17 -20.05 -9.63 -7.45
C SER A 17 -18.82 -10.44 -7.78
N LYS A 18 -19.02 -11.67 -8.27
CA LYS A 18 -17.92 -12.54 -8.69
C LYS A 18 -17.00 -11.83 -9.70
N ALA A 19 -17.58 -11.09 -10.64
CA ALA A 19 -16.81 -10.31 -11.62
C ALA A 19 -16.04 -9.14 -10.98
N GLY A 20 -16.54 -8.55 -9.90
CA GLY A 20 -15.85 -7.54 -9.11
C GLY A 20 -14.66 -8.10 -8.34
N ASP A 21 -14.76 -9.34 -7.86
CA ASP A 21 -13.65 -10.06 -7.23
C ASP A 21 -12.55 -10.36 -8.26
N ILE A 22 -12.92 -10.79 -9.49
CA ILE A 22 -11.96 -11.00 -10.59
C ILE A 22 -11.24 -9.69 -10.98
N TYR A 23 -11.96 -8.57 -11.00
CA TYR A 23 -11.32 -7.26 -11.19
C TYR A 23 -10.33 -6.94 -10.06
N SER A 24 -10.73 -7.20 -8.81
CA SER A 24 -9.88 -6.93 -7.65
C SER A 24 -8.62 -7.80 -7.65
N PHE A 25 -8.74 -9.06 -8.07
CA PHE A 25 -7.61 -9.95 -8.32
C PHE A 25 -6.63 -9.35 -9.33
N ALA A 26 -7.10 -8.75 -10.43
CA ALA A 26 -6.23 -8.14 -11.42
C ALA A 26 -5.47 -6.92 -10.86
N ILE A 27 -6.13 -6.09 -10.05
CA ILE A 27 -5.48 -4.94 -9.40
C ILE A 27 -4.38 -5.41 -8.45
N ILE A 28 -4.67 -6.40 -7.61
CA ILE A 28 -3.68 -6.99 -6.70
C ILE A 28 -2.54 -7.63 -7.49
N SER A 29 -2.86 -8.38 -8.54
CA SER A 29 -1.85 -9.01 -9.41
C SER A 29 -0.92 -7.97 -10.03
N SER A 30 -1.45 -6.82 -10.46
CA SER A 30 -0.64 -5.73 -11.02
C SER A 30 0.36 -5.15 -10.01
N GLU A 31 -0.06 -5.03 -8.74
CA GLU A 31 0.80 -4.57 -7.65
C GLU A 31 1.90 -5.59 -7.35
N VAL A 32 1.56 -6.89 -7.30
CA VAL A 32 2.54 -7.96 -7.09
C VAL A 32 3.56 -8.03 -8.24
N ILE A 33 3.11 -7.91 -9.48
CA ILE A 33 3.97 -7.97 -10.67
C ILE A 33 4.94 -6.78 -10.74
N THR A 34 4.46 -5.58 -10.41
CA THR A 34 5.25 -4.34 -10.55
C THR A 34 6.00 -3.93 -9.29
N ARG A 35 5.64 -4.50 -8.13
CA ARG A 35 6.10 -4.09 -6.79
C ARG A 35 5.91 -2.60 -6.51
N LYS A 36 4.88 -2.02 -7.14
CA LYS A 36 4.52 -0.61 -7.02
C LYS A 36 3.05 -0.50 -6.70
N PRO A 37 2.64 0.53 -5.94
CA PRO A 37 1.23 0.76 -5.66
C PRO A 37 0.46 0.94 -6.97
N PRO A 38 -0.77 0.40 -7.07
CA PRO A 38 -1.55 0.46 -8.30
C PRO A 38 -1.85 1.92 -8.66
N TRP A 39 -1.72 2.25 -9.95
CA TRP A 39 -1.77 3.63 -10.51
C TRP A 39 -0.69 4.60 -10.04
N ASN A 40 0.21 4.21 -9.13
CA ASN A 40 1.29 5.03 -8.57
C ASN A 40 0.88 6.49 -8.26
N PHE A 41 -0.18 6.64 -7.47
CA PHE A 41 -0.87 7.91 -7.25
C PHE A 41 0.07 9.06 -6.83
N GLN A 42 1.13 8.76 -6.06
CA GLN A 42 2.10 9.74 -5.57
C GLN A 42 2.90 10.43 -6.67
N GLU A 43 3.06 9.79 -7.83
CA GLU A 43 3.77 10.34 -8.99
C GLU A 43 2.84 10.98 -10.02
N ARG A 44 1.53 10.91 -9.79
CA ARG A 44 0.51 11.47 -10.69
C ARG A 44 0.30 12.96 -10.43
N GLN A 45 -0.13 13.65 -11.48
CA GLN A 45 -0.56 15.05 -11.38
C GLN A 45 -2.05 15.17 -11.04
N GLU A 46 -2.84 14.16 -11.40
CA GLU A 46 -4.28 14.16 -11.14
C GLU A 46 -4.58 13.90 -9.67
N SER A 47 -5.61 14.57 -9.16
CA SER A 47 -6.17 14.34 -7.84
C SER A 47 -6.88 12.98 -7.75
N LEU A 48 -7.14 12.52 -6.52
CA LEU A 48 -7.84 11.26 -6.28
C LEU A 48 -9.25 11.26 -6.88
N ASP A 49 -9.95 12.39 -6.81
CA ASP A 49 -11.29 12.55 -7.39
C ASP A 49 -11.26 12.50 -8.92
N GLU A 50 -10.24 13.09 -9.56
CA GLU A 50 -10.05 13.01 -11.01
C GLU A 50 -9.70 11.59 -11.46
N LEU A 51 -8.81 10.91 -10.73
CA LEU A 51 -8.49 9.51 -10.98
C LEU A 51 -9.74 8.62 -10.85
N LEU A 52 -10.51 8.82 -9.80
CA LEU A 52 -11.76 8.10 -9.58
C LEU A 52 -12.78 8.40 -10.69
N TYR A 53 -12.88 9.66 -11.13
CA TYR A 53 -13.71 10.06 -12.24
C TYR A 53 -13.28 9.39 -13.55
N MET A 54 -11.97 9.29 -13.83
CA MET A 54 -11.45 8.59 -15.00
C MET A 54 -11.76 7.09 -14.97
N ILE A 55 -11.57 6.44 -13.82
CA ILE A 55 -11.93 5.02 -13.62
C ILE A 55 -13.44 4.82 -13.82
N LYS A 56 -14.26 5.70 -13.23
CA LYS A 56 -15.72 5.68 -13.40
C LYS A 56 -16.16 5.95 -14.83
N ARG A 57 -15.53 6.89 -15.53
CA ARG A 57 -15.91 7.26 -16.90
C ARG A 57 -15.57 6.14 -17.87
N GLY A 58 -14.46 5.44 -17.65
CA GLY A 58 -13.97 4.44 -18.59
C GLY A 58 -13.73 5.04 -19.97
N GLY A 59 -14.01 4.27 -21.02
CA GLY A 59 -13.88 4.68 -22.43
C GLY A 59 -13.25 3.58 -23.29
N ASN A 60 -12.88 3.91 -24.53
CA ASN A 60 -12.19 2.96 -25.42
C ASN A 60 -10.80 2.57 -24.88
N THR A 61 -10.19 3.44 -24.08
CA THR A 61 -8.90 3.23 -23.40
C THR A 61 -9.08 3.57 -21.92
N PRO A 62 -9.69 2.67 -21.13
CA PRO A 62 -9.95 2.96 -19.73
C PRO A 62 -8.62 2.97 -18.96
N ILE A 63 -8.50 3.85 -17.97
CA ILE A 63 -7.28 3.96 -17.18
C ILE A 63 -7.09 2.68 -16.34
N ARG A 64 -5.88 2.12 -16.38
CA ARG A 64 -5.47 0.91 -15.64
C ARG A 64 -4.07 1.10 -15.06
N PRO A 65 -3.68 0.31 -14.04
CA PRO A 65 -2.30 0.27 -13.57
C PRO A 65 -1.35 -0.09 -14.71
N ASP A 66 -0.15 0.46 -14.69
CA ASP A 66 0.90 0.02 -15.61
C ASP A 66 1.37 -1.39 -15.20
N LEU A 67 1.70 -2.23 -16.18
CA LEU A 67 2.28 -3.56 -15.97
C LEU A 67 3.74 -3.62 -16.43
N ASN A 68 4.35 -2.49 -16.76
CA ASN A 68 5.76 -2.40 -17.08
C ASN A 68 6.59 -2.78 -15.85
N THR A 69 7.49 -3.75 -16.06
CA THR A 69 8.37 -4.31 -15.04
C THR A 69 9.74 -4.49 -15.64
N ASP A 70 10.78 -4.27 -14.84
CA ASP A 70 12.18 -4.40 -15.25
C ASP A 70 12.66 -5.87 -15.24
N GLY A 71 11.83 -6.81 -14.75
CA GLY A 71 12.14 -8.23 -14.62
C GLY A 71 11.49 -9.16 -15.66
N GLU A 72 11.97 -10.39 -15.75
CA GLU A 72 11.37 -11.44 -16.58
C GLU A 72 10.08 -11.97 -15.96
N ILE A 73 8.93 -11.43 -16.36
CA ILE A 73 7.60 -11.93 -15.98
C ILE A 73 6.99 -12.73 -17.12
N ASN A 74 6.28 -13.82 -16.78
CA ASN A 74 5.58 -14.64 -17.75
C ASN A 74 4.55 -13.80 -18.55
N PRO A 75 4.67 -13.69 -19.88
CA PRO A 75 3.70 -12.95 -20.69
C PRO A 75 2.26 -13.44 -20.54
N ALA A 76 2.05 -14.73 -20.26
CA ALA A 76 0.74 -15.29 -20.00
C ALA A 76 0.07 -14.66 -18.77
N LEU A 77 0.83 -14.39 -17.71
CA LEU A 77 0.32 -13.74 -16.51
C LEU A 77 -0.07 -12.28 -16.78
N LEU A 78 0.70 -11.57 -17.63
CA LEU A 78 0.39 -10.21 -18.04
C LEU A 78 -0.92 -10.15 -18.85
N HIS A 79 -1.12 -11.10 -19.76
CA HIS A 79 -2.38 -11.20 -20.50
C HIS A 79 -3.55 -11.56 -19.59
N LEU A 80 -3.39 -12.55 -18.71
CA LEU A 80 -4.44 -12.92 -17.75
C LEU A 80 -4.84 -11.75 -16.86
N THR A 81 -3.87 -11.00 -16.34
CA THR A 81 -4.12 -9.79 -15.55
C THR A 81 -4.93 -8.77 -16.35
N ARG A 82 -4.61 -8.60 -17.64
CA ARG A 82 -5.32 -7.69 -18.53
C ARG A 82 -6.76 -8.13 -18.82
N ASP A 83 -7.00 -9.43 -18.93
CA ASP A 83 -8.34 -9.97 -19.15
C ASP A 83 -9.21 -9.83 -17.89
N CYS A 84 -8.62 -10.03 -16.71
CA CYS A 84 -9.32 -9.95 -15.44
C CYS A 84 -9.81 -8.54 -15.08
N TRP A 85 -9.14 -7.46 -15.51
CA TRP A 85 -9.61 -6.08 -15.28
C TRP A 85 -10.40 -5.45 -16.42
N ASN A 86 -11.01 -6.27 -17.29
CA ASN A 86 -11.80 -5.78 -18.42
C ASN A 86 -12.90 -4.81 -17.94
N GLU A 87 -13.16 -3.78 -18.75
CA GLU A 87 -14.17 -2.75 -18.46
C GLU A 87 -15.57 -3.35 -18.35
N ARG A 88 -15.88 -4.36 -19.17
CA ARG A 88 -17.15 -5.08 -19.13
C ARG A 88 -17.07 -6.27 -18.18
N PRO A 89 -17.92 -6.35 -17.14
CA PRO A 89 -17.89 -7.46 -16.19
C PRO A 89 -18.11 -8.84 -16.83
N GLY A 90 -18.91 -8.91 -17.90
CA GLY A 90 -19.19 -10.16 -18.63
C GLY A 90 -18.07 -10.65 -19.54
N ASP A 91 -17.10 -9.78 -19.87
CA ASP A 91 -15.93 -10.15 -20.67
C ASP A 91 -14.75 -10.62 -19.80
N ARG A 92 -14.89 -10.52 -18.47
CA ARG A 92 -13.89 -11.02 -17.52
C ARG A 92 -13.99 -12.55 -17.44
N PRO A 93 -12.85 -13.27 -17.35
CA PRO A 93 -12.86 -14.71 -17.17
C PRO A 93 -13.52 -15.09 -15.83
N THR A 94 -14.04 -16.32 -15.76
CA THR A 94 -14.55 -16.87 -14.50
C THR A 94 -13.41 -17.28 -13.58
N ALA A 95 -13.67 -17.38 -12.27
CA ALA A 95 -12.65 -17.81 -11.31
C ALA A 95 -12.05 -19.18 -11.67
N ASP A 96 -12.87 -20.13 -12.11
CA ASP A 96 -12.41 -21.45 -12.55
C ASP A 96 -11.45 -21.33 -13.74
N THR A 97 -11.81 -20.51 -14.74
CA THR A 97 -10.94 -20.24 -15.90
C THR A 97 -9.63 -19.57 -15.50
N VAL A 98 -9.66 -18.66 -14.52
CA VAL A 98 -8.45 -18.02 -13.99
C VAL A 98 -7.54 -19.06 -13.34
N CYS A 99 -8.09 -19.96 -12.51
CA CYS A 99 -7.33 -21.06 -11.91
C CYS A 99 -6.72 -21.97 -12.98
N ASP A 100 -7.51 -22.41 -13.96
CA ASP A 100 -7.05 -23.28 -15.05
C ASP A 100 -5.90 -22.63 -15.85
N LEU A 101 -6.01 -21.33 -16.16
CA LEU A 101 -4.98 -20.58 -16.89
C LEU A 101 -3.70 -20.39 -16.06
N LEU A 102 -3.83 -20.20 -14.75
CA LEU A 102 -2.68 -20.15 -13.84
C LEU A 102 -1.99 -21.51 -13.75
N GLU A 103 -2.74 -22.61 -13.65
CA GLU A 103 -2.19 -23.97 -13.63
C GLU A 103 -1.52 -24.34 -14.96
N ALA A 104 -2.11 -23.94 -16.09
CA ALA A 104 -1.51 -24.13 -17.40
C ALA A 104 -0.22 -23.33 -17.55
N ALA A 105 -0.20 -22.08 -17.09
CA ALA A 105 1.01 -21.25 -17.07
C ALA A 105 2.11 -21.82 -16.15
N ASN A 106 1.75 -22.65 -15.17
CA ASN A 106 2.68 -23.34 -14.26
C ASN A 106 3.28 -24.62 -14.86
N SER A 107 2.59 -25.24 -15.80
CA SER A 107 2.97 -26.56 -16.30
C SER A 107 4.20 -26.51 -17.24
N GLU A 108 4.53 -25.33 -17.79
CA GLU A 108 5.70 -25.17 -18.69
C GLU A 108 7.04 -24.90 -17.96
N LYS A 109 7.05 -24.56 -16.66
CA LYS A 109 8.28 -24.36 -15.88
C LYS A 109 8.14 -24.99 -14.49
N LYS A 110 9.05 -25.91 -14.14
CA LYS A 110 9.15 -26.66 -12.86
C LYS A 110 9.37 -25.83 -11.58
N SER A 111 8.94 -24.58 -11.54
CA SER A 111 8.84 -23.76 -10.33
C SER A 111 7.45 -23.14 -10.34
N ASN A 112 6.58 -23.56 -9.41
CA ASN A 112 5.18 -23.16 -9.41
C ASN A 112 5.09 -21.62 -9.36
N LEU A 113 4.37 -20.98 -10.29
CA LEU A 113 4.17 -19.51 -10.30
C LEU A 113 3.57 -19.01 -9.00
N MET A 114 2.73 -19.84 -8.37
CA MET A 114 2.20 -19.56 -7.05
C MET A 114 3.32 -19.46 -6.02
N ASP A 115 4.30 -20.36 -6.05
CA ASP A 115 5.51 -20.27 -5.21
C ASP A 115 6.33 -19.03 -5.58
N HIS A 116 6.42 -18.65 -6.85
CA HIS A 116 7.11 -17.41 -7.24
C HIS A 116 6.37 -16.18 -6.69
N MET A 117 5.04 -16.10 -6.83
CA MET A 117 4.24 -15.01 -6.26
C MET A 117 4.30 -15.01 -4.74
N PHE A 118 4.29 -16.17 -4.08
CA PHE A 118 4.48 -16.28 -2.63
C PHE A 118 5.86 -15.81 -2.20
N ASN A 119 6.93 -16.23 -2.89
CA ASN A 119 8.28 -15.76 -2.61
C ASN A 119 8.40 -14.24 -2.81
N MET A 120 7.78 -13.71 -3.87
CA MET A 120 7.77 -12.26 -4.14
C MET A 120 7.00 -11.49 -3.06
N LEU A 121 5.89 -12.05 -2.55
CA LEU A 121 5.13 -11.48 -1.43
C LEU A 121 5.92 -11.55 -0.13
N GLU A 122 6.57 -12.68 0.15
CA GLU A 122 7.40 -12.89 1.33
C GLU A 122 8.59 -11.92 1.34
N ASP A 123 9.30 -11.77 0.22
CA ASP A 123 10.41 -10.80 0.08
C ASP A 123 9.93 -9.36 0.30
N TYR A 124 8.74 -9.03 -0.20
CA TYR A 124 8.16 -7.69 -0.03
C TYR A 124 7.80 -7.44 1.44
N THR A 125 7.15 -8.39 2.11
CA THR A 125 6.84 -8.31 3.54
C THR A 125 8.11 -8.17 4.38
N ASN A 126 9.13 -8.97 4.11
CA ASN A 126 10.41 -8.90 4.81
C ASN A 126 11.09 -7.54 4.65
N THR A 127 11.11 -7.01 3.41
CA THR A 127 11.71 -5.69 3.15
C THR A 127 10.95 -4.58 3.86
N LEU A 128 9.62 -4.59 3.79
CA LEU A 128 8.78 -3.62 4.48
C LEU A 128 8.94 -3.68 6.01
N GLU A 129 9.04 -4.87 6.59
CA GLU A 129 9.27 -5.04 8.02
C GLU A 129 10.61 -4.41 8.44
N LEU A 130 11.67 -4.62 7.67
CA LEU A 130 12.98 -4.00 7.91
C LEU A 130 12.90 -2.47 7.84
N ASP A 131 12.27 -1.92 6.80
CA ASP A 131 12.10 -0.47 6.64
C ASP A 131 11.31 0.14 7.80
N VAL A 132 10.21 -0.51 8.22
CA VAL A 132 9.40 -0.06 9.37
C VAL A 132 10.22 -0.12 10.66
N GLU A 133 11.03 -1.16 10.86
CA GLU A 133 11.86 -1.30 12.05
C GLU A 133 12.95 -0.23 12.10
N GLU A 134 13.61 0.07 10.98
CA GLU A 134 14.62 1.13 10.89
C GLU A 134 14.02 2.50 11.21
N ARG A 135 12.92 2.86 10.55
CA ARG A 135 12.23 4.14 10.79
C ARG A 135 11.72 4.26 12.21
N THR A 136 11.29 3.16 12.82
CA THR A 136 10.87 3.12 14.22
C THR A 136 12.06 3.34 15.17
N LYS A 137 13.23 2.73 14.89
CA LYS A 137 14.46 2.95 15.67
C LYS A 137 14.90 4.42 15.61
N GLU A 138 14.90 5.03 14.43
CA GLU A 138 15.23 6.44 14.26
C GLU A 138 14.31 7.34 15.10
N LEU A 139 12.98 7.17 14.96
CA LEU A 139 11.99 7.92 15.74
C LEU A 139 12.17 7.75 17.24
N GLN A 140 12.50 6.54 17.71
CA GLN A 140 12.78 6.30 19.13
C GLN A 140 14.05 7.01 19.61
N THR A 141 15.10 7.08 18.78
CA THR A 141 16.33 7.81 19.14
C THR A 141 16.09 9.31 19.21
N GLU A 142 15.34 9.89 18.27
CA GLU A 142 14.97 11.30 18.29
C GLU A 142 14.05 11.63 19.47
N LYS A 143 13.07 10.76 19.77
CA LYS A 143 12.24 10.89 20.98
C LYS A 143 13.10 10.87 22.25
N LYS A 144 14.05 9.95 22.38
CA LYS A 144 14.96 9.89 23.55
C LYS A 144 15.79 11.17 23.69
N LYS A 145 16.29 11.74 22.59
CA LYS A 145 17.02 13.01 22.62
C LYS A 145 16.12 14.15 23.09
N ALA A 146 14.89 14.23 22.59
CA ALA A 146 13.90 15.21 23.02
C ALA A 146 13.55 15.05 24.51
N ASP A 147 13.33 13.83 24.99
CA ASP A 147 13.03 13.53 26.39
C ASP A 147 14.20 13.91 27.33
N ILE A 148 15.45 13.68 26.91
CA ILE A 148 16.64 14.11 27.66
C ILE A 148 16.71 15.64 27.74
N LEU A 149 16.44 16.35 26.64
CA LEU A 149 16.42 17.81 26.62
C LEU A 149 15.30 18.37 27.51
N LEU A 150 14.10 17.80 27.41
CA LEU A 150 12.97 18.14 28.28
C LEU A 150 13.31 17.91 29.75
N ARG A 151 13.92 16.77 30.09
CA ARG A 151 14.37 16.49 31.47
C ARG A 151 15.36 17.53 31.97
N LYS A 152 16.32 17.95 31.13
CA LYS A 152 17.28 19.01 31.46
C LYS A 152 16.59 20.37 31.66
N CYS A 153 15.63 20.72 30.80
CA CYS A 153 14.86 21.96 30.95
C CYS A 153 13.98 21.95 32.21
N CYS A 154 13.34 20.83 32.54
CA CYS A 154 12.54 20.69 33.76
C CYS A 154 13.39 20.61 35.04
N GLN A 155 14.59 20.01 34.99
CA GLN A 155 15.54 20.01 36.12
C GLN A 155 16.15 21.39 36.36
N GLY A 156 16.43 22.16 35.29
CA GLY A 156 16.86 23.55 35.41
C GLY A 156 15.83 24.44 36.10
N GLY A 157 14.54 24.18 35.93
CA GLY A 157 13.47 24.88 36.66
C GLY A 157 13.47 24.59 38.17
N ALA A 158 13.71 23.34 38.57
CA ALA A 158 13.74 22.94 39.98
C ALA A 158 14.98 23.48 40.73
N ASP A 159 16.14 23.54 40.06
CA ASP A 159 17.37 24.07 40.65
C ASP A 159 17.34 25.60 40.83
N LEU A 160 16.62 26.32 39.96
CA LEU A 160 16.38 27.77 40.07
C LEU A 160 15.43 28.13 41.22
N GLU A 161 14.41 27.30 41.52
CA GLU A 161 13.51 27.50 42.66
C GLU A 161 14.16 27.13 44.01
N LEU A 162 14.97 26.06 44.07
CA LEU A 162 15.69 25.68 45.29
C LEU A 162 16.78 26.70 45.68
N ASN A 163 17.50 27.26 44.71
CA ASN A 163 18.54 28.26 44.97
C ASN A 163 17.95 29.64 45.33
N SER A 164 16.75 29.97 44.83
CA SER A 164 16.03 31.20 45.20
C SER A 164 15.45 31.12 46.62
N ASN A 165 14.92 29.97 47.02
CA ASN A 165 14.40 29.76 48.38
C ASN A 165 15.54 29.69 49.43
N HIS A 166 16.69 29.10 49.11
CA HIS A 166 17.83 29.05 50.02
C HIS A 166 18.45 30.45 50.26
N LYS A 167 18.49 31.32 49.23
CA LYS A 167 18.93 32.71 49.39
C LYS A 167 17.94 33.56 50.18
N LEU A 168 16.63 33.32 50.03
CA LEU A 168 15.61 34.00 50.85
C LEU A 168 15.76 33.65 52.34
N PHE A 169 15.99 32.36 52.68
CA PHE A 169 16.17 31.93 54.07
C PHE A 169 17.45 32.49 54.73
N SER A 170 18.54 32.68 53.99
CA SER A 170 19.76 33.28 54.54
C SER A 170 19.64 34.78 54.84
N CYS A 171 18.73 35.50 54.17
CA CYS A 171 18.52 36.93 54.43
C CYS A 171 17.56 37.22 55.59
N ILE A 172 16.78 36.23 56.04
CA ILE A 172 15.81 36.39 57.14
C ILE A 172 16.46 36.09 58.50
N ASN A 173 17.56 35.35 58.54
CA ASN A 173 18.27 34.94 59.77
C ASN A 173 19.61 35.66 59.99
N ALA A 174 19.81 36.85 59.38
CA ALA A 174 20.99 37.70 59.57
C ALA A 174 20.61 39.02 60.24
#